data_AF-A0AAD2J5J3-F1
#
_entry.id   AF-A0AAD2J5J3-F1
#
_cell.length_a   1.000
_cell.length_b   1.000
_cell.length_c   1.000
_cell.angle_alpha   90.00
_cell.angle_beta   90.00
_cell.angle_gamma   90.00
#
_symmetry.space_group_name_H-M   'P 1'
#
loop_
_entity.id
_entity.type
_entity.pdbx_description
1 polymer ?
#
loop_
_entity_poly.entity_id
_entity_poly.type
_entity_poly.pdbx_seq_one_letter_code
_entity_poly.pdbx_strand_id
1 'polypeptide(L)' 'MLVGENDSTLTKYLDFRKEGYNTVIDVNTQGKLGTQGADQKIVLENVDLTHDAYGQFMNNQAIINDLLQKGKLNVDHG' A
#
# COMPACT_ATOMS: atom_id res chain seq x y z
N MET A 1 -7.67 12.52 15.70
CA MET A 1 -8.94 12.06 15.14
C MET A 1 -8.92 12.26 13.64
N LEU A 2 -8.65 11.19 12.88
CA LEU A 2 -8.72 11.22 11.41
C LEU A 2 -10.00 10.51 11.00
N VAL A 3 -11.10 11.26 11.02
CA VAL A 3 -12.40 10.79 10.56
C VAL A 3 -12.45 10.96 9.04
N GLY A 4 -12.48 9.86 8.27
CA GLY A 4 -12.83 9.90 6.84
C GLY A 4 -12.08 8.98 5.87
N GLU A 5 -11.15 8.14 6.32
CA GLU A 5 -10.47 7.21 5.41
C GLU A 5 -11.36 6.01 5.10
N ASN A 6 -12.15 6.10 4.04
CA ASN A 6 -12.63 4.91 3.33
C ASN A 6 -11.41 4.26 2.66
N ASP A 7 -11.36 2.93 2.55
CA ASP A 7 -10.26 2.16 1.92
C ASP A 7 -9.82 2.71 0.54
N SER A 8 -10.71 3.46 -0.14
CA SER A 8 -10.45 4.19 -1.39
C SER A 8 -9.49 5.38 -1.26
N THR A 9 -9.08 5.77 -0.06
CA THR A 9 -8.20 6.92 0.19
C THR A 9 -6.76 6.52 0.51
N LEU A 10 -6.51 5.30 0.98
CA LEU A 10 -5.17 4.80 1.28
C LEU A 10 -4.26 4.75 0.05
N THR A 11 -4.85 4.58 -1.14
CA THR A 11 -4.15 4.67 -2.43
C THR A 11 -3.57 6.08 -2.70
N LYS A 12 -3.99 7.11 -1.97
CA LYS A 12 -3.40 8.46 -2.00
C LYS A 12 -2.13 8.57 -1.16
N TYR A 13 -1.86 7.58 -0.32
CA TYR A 13 -0.72 7.56 0.60
C TYR A 13 0.26 6.45 0.25
N LEU A 14 -0.20 5.29 -0.21
CA LEU A 14 0.62 4.10 -0.44
C LEU A 14 0.53 3.67 -1.91
N ASP A 15 1.66 3.35 -2.53
CA ASP A 15 1.74 2.62 -3.80
C ASP A 15 2.69 1.43 -3.68
N PHE A 16 2.22 0.25 -4.05
CA PHE A 16 2.97 -1.00 -3.95
C PHE A 16 3.43 -1.44 -5.35
N ARG A 17 4.74 -1.63 -5.49
CA ARG A 17 5.37 -2.01 -6.76
C ARG A 17 6.44 -3.08 -6.55
N LYS A 18 6.55 -3.99 -7.51
CA LYS A 18 7.56 -5.06 -7.48
C LYS A 18 8.88 -4.56 -8.09
N GLU A 19 9.98 -4.77 -7.38
CA GLU A 19 11.34 -4.55 -7.88
C GLU A 19 12.16 -5.84 -7.71
N GLY A 20 12.28 -6.63 -8.77
CA GLY A 20 12.89 -7.97 -8.70
C GLY A 20 12.09 -8.89 -7.76
N TYR A 21 12.74 -9.39 -6.70
CA TYR A 21 12.08 -10.19 -5.66
C TYR A 21 11.51 -9.36 -4.51
N ASN A 22 11.72 -8.05 -4.51
CA ASN A 22 11.32 -7.16 -3.43
C ASN A 22 9.98 -6.50 -3.73
N THR A 23 9.32 -6.06 -2.66
CA THR A 23 8.22 -5.10 -2.75
C THR A 23 8.74 -3.76 -2.29
N VAL A 24 8.55 -2.73 -3.12
CA VAL A 24 8.74 -1.34 -2.75
C VAL A 24 7.38 -0.73 -2.45
N ILE A 25 7.31 -0.05 -1.31
CA ILE A 25 6.15 0.72 -0.90
C ILE A 25 6.57 2.19 -0.95
N ASP A 26 6.00 2.90 -1.90
CA ASP A 26 6.11 4.35 -1.99
C ASP A 26 5.06 4.96 -1.07
N VAL A 27 5.51 5.84 -0.16
CA VAL A 27 4.67 6.44 0.87
C VAL A 27 4.65 7.96 0.68
N ASN A 28 3.47 8.56 0.79
CA ASN A 28 3.26 10.00 0.90
C ASN A 28 2.50 10.29 2.19
N THR A 29 3.15 10.91 3.17
CA THR A 29 2.56 11.20 4.49
C THR A 29 1.44 12.24 4.47
N GLN A 30 1.22 12.90 3.33
CA GLN A 30 0.27 14.00 3.17
C GLN A 30 -0.96 13.62 2.33
N GLY A 31 -1.08 12.35 1.89
CA GLY A 31 -2.19 11.88 1.06
C GLY A 31 -2.18 12.50 -0.34
N LYS A 32 -1.01 12.87 -0.85
CA LYS A 32 -0.81 13.57 -2.13
C LYS A 32 0.04 12.76 -3.11
N LEU A 33 0.09 11.43 -2.98
CA LEU A 33 0.94 10.58 -3.81
C LEU A 33 0.74 10.82 -5.33
N GLY A 34 -0.52 10.98 -5.77
CA GLY A 34 -0.83 11.23 -7.18
C GLY A 34 -0.45 12.62 -7.72
N THR A 35 -0.13 13.59 -6.86
CA THR A 35 0.21 14.97 -7.28
C THR A 35 1.61 15.42 -6.85
N GLN A 36 2.12 14.90 -5.74
CA GLN A 36 3.43 15.24 -5.17
C GLN A 36 4.44 14.07 -5.23
N GLY A 37 4.00 12.86 -5.58
CA GLY A 37 4.83 11.67 -5.51
C GLY A 37 5.12 11.22 -4.08
N ALA A 38 6.02 10.24 -3.93
CA ALA A 38 6.39 9.70 -2.64
C ALA A 38 7.33 10.64 -1.88
N ASP A 39 7.13 10.77 -0.56
CA ASP A 39 8.06 11.45 0.35
C ASP A 39 8.89 10.45 1.19
N GLN A 40 8.50 9.18 1.17
CA GLN A 40 9.16 8.08 1.86
C GLN A 40 9.15 6.81 1.01
N LYS A 41 10.12 5.93 1.26
CA LYS A 41 10.26 4.63 0.59
C LYS A 41 10.51 3.55 1.62
N ILE A 42 9.73 2.47 1.56
CA ILE A 42 9.96 1.25 2.34
C ILE A 42 10.28 0.11 1.36
N VAL A 43 11.29 -0.69 1.68
CA VAL A 43 11.66 -1.87 0.87
C VAL A 43 11.48 -3.11 1.72
N LEU A 44 10.65 -4.02 1.25
CA LEU A 44 10.51 -5.36 1.80
C LEU A 44 11.34 -6.33 0.94
N GLU A 45 12.45 -6.79 1.49
CA GLU A 45 13.38 -7.66 0.77
C GLU A 45 12.87 -9.09 0.67
N ASN A 46 12.93 -9.68 -0.52
CA ASN A 46 12.46 -11.04 -0.82
C ASN A 46 11.00 -11.30 -0.41
N VAL A 47 10.17 -10.25 -0.42
CA VAL A 47 8.74 -10.32 -0.13
C VAL A 47 7.97 -9.80 -1.34
N ASP A 48 6.96 -10.55 -1.78
CA ASP A 48 6.03 -10.13 -2.83
C ASP A 48 4.66 -9.87 -2.23
N LEU A 49 4.24 -8.61 -2.21
CA LEU A 49 2.86 -8.20 -1.89
C LEU A 49 2.04 -7.89 -3.14
N THR A 50 2.65 -7.92 -4.33
CA THR A 50 2.02 -7.52 -5.60
C THR A 50 1.29 -8.67 -6.30
N HIS A 51 1.41 -9.89 -5.78
CA HIS A 51 0.69 -11.06 -6.25
C HIS A 51 -0.10 -11.71 -5.11
N ASP A 52 -1.26 -12.26 -5.45
CA ASP A 52 -2.05 -13.05 -4.51
C ASP A 52 -1.44 -14.45 -4.26
N ALA A 53 -2.11 -15.26 -3.44
CA ALA A 53 -1.68 -16.62 -3.12
C ALA A 53 -1.65 -17.57 -4.35
N TYR A 54 -2.28 -17.19 -5.45
CA TYR A 54 -2.33 -17.94 -6.71
C TYR A 54 -1.40 -17.35 -7.78
N GLY A 55 -0.56 -16.37 -7.40
CA GLY A 55 0.37 -15.70 -8.31
C GLY A 55 -0.30 -14.74 -9.29
N GLN A 56 -1.55 -14.32 -9.05
CA GLN A 56 -2.21 -13.30 -9.86
C GLN A 56 -1.77 -11.92 -9.43
N PHE A 57 -1.43 -11.07 -10.39
CA PHE A 57 -1.05 -9.69 -10.11
C PHE A 57 -2.22 -8.90 -9.51
N MET A 58 -1.95 -8.17 -8.44
CA MET A 58 -2.91 -7.33 -7.73
C MET A 58 -2.62 -5.86 -8.00
N ASN A 59 -3.66 -5.06 -8.25
CA ASN A 59 -3.51 -3.62 -8.29
C ASN A 59 -3.38 -3.04 -6.86
N ASN A 60 -2.95 -1.78 -6.77
CA ASN A 60 -2.69 -1.11 -5.50
C ASN A 60 -3.86 -1.19 -4.49
N GLN A 61 -5.10 -1.00 -4.96
CA GLN A 61 -6.29 -1.11 -4.12
C GLN A 61 -6.52 -2.54 -3.62
N ALA A 62 -6.32 -3.55 -4.48
CA ALA A 62 -6.46 -4.95 -4.11
C ALA A 62 -5.41 -5.37 -3.07
N ILE A 63 -4.16 -4.89 -3.21
CA ILE A 63 -3.09 -5.13 -2.23
C ILE A 63 -3.46 -4.54 -0.87
N ILE A 64 -3.90 -3.28 -0.84
CA ILE A 64 -4.34 -2.61 0.39
C ILE A 64 -5.48 -3.40 1.06
N ASN A 65 -6.50 -3.77 0.29
CA ASN A 65 -7.65 -4.52 0.81
C ASN A 65 -7.23 -5.89 1.37
N ASP A 66 -6.35 -6.61 0.68
CA ASP A 66 -5.82 -7.90 1.12
C ASP A 66 -5.05 -7.77 2.45
N LEU A 67 -4.20 -6.74 2.57
CA LEU A 67 -3.44 -6.48 3.79
C LEU A 67 -4.32 -6.06 4.97
N LEU A 68 -5.37 -5.27 4.73
CA LEU A 68 -6.36 -4.90 5.76
C LEU A 68 -7.14 -6.14 6.22
N GLN A 69 -7.66 -6.93 5.28
CA GLN A 69 -8.43 -8.14 5.59
C GLN A 69 -7.59 -9.18 6.35
N LYS A 70 -6.29 -9.27 6.07
CA LYS A 70 -5.35 -10.16 6.77
C LYS A 70 -4.80 -9.56 8.08
N GLY A 71 -5.15 -8.32 8.43
CA GLY A 71 -4.62 -7.61 9.60
C GLY A 71 -3.11 -7.35 9.55
N LYS A 72 -2.55 -7.22 8.34
CA LYS A 72 -1.14 -6.92 8.07
C LYS A 72 -0.89 -5.43 7.90
N LEU A 73 -1.91 -4.70 7.45
CA LEU A 73 -1.95 -3.25 7.49
C LEU A 73 -3.00 -2.86 8.53
N ASN A 74 -2.61 -2.07 9.51
CA ASN A 74 -3.51 -1.54 10.53
C ASN A 74 -3.68 -0.04 10.30
N VAL A 75 -4.93 0.42 10.28
CA VAL A 75 -5.26 1.84 10.19
C VAL A 75 -5.78 2.27 11.55
N ASP A 76 -5.19 3.34 12.09
CA ASP A 76 -5.69 3.96 13.31
C ASP A 76 -6.87 4.88 12.94
N HIS A 77 -8.09 4.42 13.19
CA HIS A 77 -9.31 5.21 13.04
C HIS A 77 -9.57 6.05 14.30
N GLY A 78 -8.55 6.82 14.69
CA GLY A 78 -8.55 7.60 15.93
C GLY A 78 -9.63 8.65 16.01
#